data_AF-Q0BW33-F1
#
_entry.id   AF-Q0BW33-F1
#
_cell.length_a   1.000
_cell.length_b   1.000
_cell.length_c   1.000
_cell.angle_alpha   90.00
_cell.angle_beta   90.00
_cell.angle_gamma   90.00
#
_symmetry.space_group_name_H-M   'P 1'
#
loop_
_entity.id
_entity.type
_entity.pdbx_description
1 polymer ?
#
loop_
_entity_poly.entity_id
_entity_poly.type
_entity_poly.pdbx_seq_one_letter_code
_entity_poly.pdbx_strand_id
1 'polypeptide(L)'
;MTRPRLDPRALREARRVSGGERPRYQLATLAMDVGASSSLSPFGRRRRNPRAEALVQAVPSPATRPRLDRAWHGGASSIASPAGQRQEAAPRIRMIDDPAFLILAVPDAAGGRLSPHDRQILGAARILADKAGAAGQGAVVLFGPALAEAGDNGADRLIQYEDDSVESRVAALVAAIAHLQPKHVLFPESPDGGDLARRVAALSGLDIATDIEALSASQAIRPSHARRREQRMVPPPLLALSADRAAPHTGIRHEARPIPLELPQMETGALTGWRDVPPDAGQLALTEASFVVSAGNGITDFAAFHALATALGATPGASRVICDAGLMPRDRQVGATGSILDATCYFALGIAGAPQHLQGVAGVEHVVAVNTDLHAAMIARAGLAIVADAQEVMPAILAALATERDAHPGRANPEDHSPGRETS
;
A
#
# COMPACT_ATOMS: atom_id res chain seq x y z
N MET A 1 -35.29 15.99 -19.37
CA MET A 1 -36.35 16.13 -18.36
C MET A 1 -36.00 17.27 -17.41
N THR A 2 -36.60 18.43 -17.64
CA THR A 2 -36.44 19.67 -16.87
C THR A 2 -37.20 19.55 -15.55
N ARG A 3 -36.48 19.52 -14.42
CA ARG A 3 -37.13 19.69 -13.10
C ARG A 3 -37.62 21.14 -12.99
N PRO A 4 -38.90 21.38 -12.63
CA PRO A 4 -39.38 22.75 -12.44
C PRO A 4 -38.65 23.37 -11.24
N ARG A 5 -38.11 24.57 -11.44
CA ARG A 5 -37.48 25.35 -10.36
C ARG A 5 -38.59 25.83 -9.43
N LEU A 6 -38.57 25.36 -8.18
CA LEU A 6 -39.47 25.86 -7.14
C LEU A 6 -39.09 27.29 -6.78
N ASP A 7 -40.06 28.21 -6.85
CA ASP A 7 -39.89 29.60 -6.47
C ASP A 7 -39.78 29.72 -4.93
N PRO A 8 -38.62 30.13 -4.40
CA PRO A 8 -38.41 30.26 -2.96
C PRO A 8 -39.30 31.33 -2.32
N ARG A 9 -39.79 32.33 -3.08
CA ARG A 9 -40.62 33.42 -2.55
C ARG A 9 -42.05 32.96 -2.31
N ALA A 10 -42.63 32.25 -3.26
CA ALA A 10 -43.96 31.65 -3.15
C ALA A 10 -44.04 30.66 -1.98
N LEU A 11 -43.01 29.82 -1.79
CA LEU A 11 -42.92 28.90 -0.65
C LEU A 11 -42.82 29.61 0.70
N ARG A 12 -42.28 30.83 0.72
CA ARG A 12 -42.13 31.63 1.94
C ARG A 12 -43.45 32.30 2.31
N GLU A 13 -44.17 32.84 1.34
CA GLU A 13 -45.51 33.40 1.54
C GLU A 13 -46.52 32.37 2.02
N ALA A 14 -46.48 31.15 1.48
CA ALA A 14 -47.34 30.04 1.91
C ALA A 14 -47.17 29.66 3.40
N ARG A 15 -46.08 30.08 4.05
CA ARG A 15 -45.80 29.82 5.47
C ARG A 15 -46.21 30.98 6.38
N ARG A 16 -46.75 32.07 5.84
CA ARG A 16 -47.05 33.29 6.60
C ARG A 16 -48.29 33.07 7.48
N VAL A 17 -48.17 33.42 8.76
CA VAL A 17 -49.26 33.38 9.73
C VAL A 17 -49.87 34.78 9.80
N SER A 18 -51.20 34.90 9.71
CA SER A 18 -51.92 36.17 9.89
C SER A 18 -52.08 36.51 11.37
N GLY A 19 -51.80 37.77 11.75
CA GLY A 19 -52.08 38.27 13.11
C GLY A 19 -50.99 39.12 13.79
N GLY A 20 -50.36 40.06 13.10
CA GLY A 20 -49.50 41.08 13.73
C GLY A 20 -48.84 42.01 12.71
N GLU A 21 -48.41 43.21 13.14
CA GLU A 21 -47.80 44.24 12.25
C GLU A 21 -46.46 43.82 11.61
N ARG A 22 -45.84 42.73 12.07
CA ARG A 22 -44.63 42.13 11.45
C ARG A 22 -44.93 40.72 10.94
N PRO A 23 -44.48 40.35 9.72
CA PRO A 23 -44.74 39.03 9.15
C PRO A 23 -44.10 37.93 9.99
N ARG A 24 -44.91 36.99 10.47
CA ARG A 24 -44.49 35.77 11.16
C ARG A 24 -44.73 34.57 10.26
N TYR A 25 -43.89 33.54 10.37
CA TYR A 25 -44.00 32.32 9.57
C TYR A 25 -44.09 31.08 10.46
N GLN A 26 -45.01 30.17 10.14
CA GLN A 26 -45.22 28.92 10.86
C GLN A 26 -44.03 27.98 10.62
N LEU A 27 -43.30 27.68 11.69
CA LEU A 27 -42.17 26.74 11.67
C LEU A 27 -42.65 25.41 12.27
N ALA A 28 -43.16 24.55 11.38
CA ALA A 28 -43.53 23.15 11.58
C ALA A 28 -44.87 22.85 12.27
N THR A 29 -45.80 22.37 11.47
CA THR A 29 -46.60 21.18 11.81
C THR A 29 -46.55 20.27 10.59
N LEU A 30 -45.65 19.28 10.64
CA LEU A 30 -45.81 18.07 9.84
C LEU A 30 -45.77 16.90 10.81
N ALA A 31 -46.86 16.15 10.70
CA ALA A 31 -47.19 15.00 11.48
C ALA A 31 -46.11 13.93 11.43
N MET A 32 -46.22 13.06 12.42
CA MET A 32 -45.55 11.77 12.56
C MET A 32 -45.18 11.11 11.23
N ASP A 33 -43.87 10.96 11.04
CA ASP A 33 -43.30 9.77 10.42
C ASP A 33 -42.09 9.37 11.27
N VAL A 34 -42.38 8.71 12.39
CA VAL A 34 -41.37 7.99 13.18
C VAL A 34 -41.08 6.69 12.43
N GLY A 35 -40.43 6.84 11.28
CA GLY A 35 -40.09 5.77 10.36
C GLY A 35 -38.77 6.09 9.70
N ALA A 36 -37.70 5.51 10.24
CA ALA A 36 -36.38 5.30 9.64
C ALA A 36 -36.07 6.07 8.34
N SER A 37 -35.51 7.27 8.47
CA SER A 37 -34.81 7.94 7.37
C SER A 37 -33.33 8.06 7.72
N SER A 38 -32.63 6.92 7.71
CA SER A 38 -31.18 6.94 7.54
C SER A 38 -30.90 7.22 6.07
N SER A 39 -30.73 8.49 5.71
CA SER A 39 -30.20 8.80 4.38
C SER A 39 -28.76 8.27 4.31
N LEU A 40 -28.59 7.15 3.62
CA LEU A 40 -27.27 6.64 3.26
C LEU A 40 -26.65 7.61 2.25
N SER A 41 -25.36 7.88 2.39
CA SER A 41 -24.61 8.56 1.34
C SER A 41 -24.58 7.67 0.08
N PRO A 42 -24.24 8.20 -1.10
CA PRO A 42 -24.04 7.40 -2.31
C PRO A 42 -23.02 6.25 -2.14
N PHE A 43 -22.21 6.28 -1.07
CA PHE A 43 -21.23 5.27 -0.68
C PHE A 43 -21.68 4.40 0.50
N GLY A 44 -22.99 4.32 0.78
CA GLY A 44 -23.54 3.43 1.80
C GLY A 44 -23.23 3.80 3.26
N ARG A 45 -22.72 5.00 3.54
CA ARG A 45 -22.48 5.46 4.92
C ARG A 45 -23.71 6.19 5.45
N ARG A 46 -24.22 5.81 6.63
CA ARG A 46 -25.34 6.51 7.28
C ARG A 46 -24.94 7.95 7.57
N ARG A 47 -25.65 8.93 7.02
CA ARG A 47 -25.49 10.33 7.42
C ARG A 47 -26.10 10.53 8.80
N ARG A 48 -25.29 11.01 9.75
CA ARG A 48 -25.82 11.53 11.02
C ARG A 48 -26.66 12.77 10.76
N ASN A 49 -27.77 12.90 11.48
CA ASN A 49 -28.60 14.10 11.49
C ASN A 49 -28.39 14.82 12.84
N PRO A 50 -27.52 15.85 12.89
CA PRO A 50 -27.16 16.51 14.14
C PRO A 50 -28.36 17.15 14.85
N ARG A 51 -29.40 17.52 14.09
CA ARG A 51 -30.60 18.16 14.65
C ARG A 51 -31.54 17.16 15.32
N ALA A 52 -31.62 15.94 14.80
CA ALA A 52 -32.37 14.86 15.43
C ALA A 52 -31.67 14.44 16.74
N GLU A 53 -30.34 14.29 16.71
CA GLU A 53 -29.55 13.98 17.91
C GLU A 53 -29.71 15.06 19.00
N ALA A 54 -29.66 16.34 18.64
CA ALA A 54 -29.85 17.45 19.59
C ALA A 54 -31.26 17.50 20.22
N LEU A 55 -32.30 17.04 19.51
CA LEU A 55 -33.66 16.98 20.05
C LEU A 55 -33.82 15.87 21.10
N VAL A 56 -33.12 14.74 20.93
CA VAL A 56 -33.14 13.66 21.92
C VAL A 56 -32.34 14.05 23.18
N GLN A 57 -31.31 14.89 23.03
CA GLN A 57 -30.50 15.40 24.15
C GLN A 57 -31.13 16.58 24.92
N ALA A 58 -32.33 17.02 24.53
CA ALA A 58 -33.01 18.16 25.15
C ALA A 58 -33.78 17.74 26.41
N VAL A 59 -33.51 18.41 27.53
CA VAL A 59 -34.24 18.20 28.79
C VAL A 59 -35.35 19.24 28.92
N PRO A 60 -36.60 18.86 29.28
CA PRO A 60 -37.67 19.80 29.53
C PRO A 60 -37.31 20.73 30.71
N SER A 61 -37.39 22.05 30.49
CA SER A 61 -37.20 23.06 31.53
C SER A 61 -38.31 24.11 31.41
N PRO A 62 -38.84 24.66 32.52
CA PRO A 62 -39.89 25.68 32.47
C PRO A 62 -39.44 27.05 31.95
N ALA A 63 -38.16 27.24 31.62
CA ALA A 63 -37.67 28.45 30.96
C ALA A 63 -37.71 28.34 29.42
N THR A 64 -37.96 29.45 28.73
CA THR A 64 -38.18 29.61 27.27
C THR A 64 -37.01 29.22 26.35
N ARG A 65 -35.95 28.56 26.85
CA ARG A 65 -34.84 28.06 26.04
C ARG A 65 -34.47 26.62 26.46
N PRO A 66 -34.48 25.64 25.55
CA PRO A 66 -34.17 24.26 25.89
C PRO A 66 -32.73 24.12 26.38
N ARG A 67 -32.53 23.36 27.46
CA ARG A 67 -31.20 22.97 27.96
C ARG A 67 -30.85 21.59 27.38
N LEU A 68 -29.61 21.46 26.90
CA LEU A 68 -29.05 20.19 26.44
C LEU A 68 -28.31 19.54 27.62
N ASP A 69 -28.57 18.26 27.87
CA ASP A 69 -27.79 17.49 28.84
C ASP A 69 -26.43 17.11 28.23
N ARG A 70 -25.36 17.70 28.77
CA ARG A 70 -23.98 17.47 28.33
C ARG A 70 -23.31 16.28 29.03
N ALA A 71 -23.93 15.72 30.07
CA ALA A 71 -23.43 14.52 30.75
C ALA A 71 -23.87 13.23 30.05
N TRP A 72 -24.75 13.33 29.06
CA TRP A 72 -25.20 12.18 28.30
C TRP A 72 -24.15 11.73 27.27
N HIS A 73 -23.31 10.77 27.67
CA HIS A 73 -22.47 9.98 26.75
C HIS A 73 -23.26 8.79 26.17
N GLY A 74 -24.53 9.01 25.83
CA GLY A 74 -25.35 8.07 25.10
C GLY A 74 -25.04 8.13 23.61
N GLY A 75 -23.87 7.64 23.20
CA GLY A 75 -23.82 7.02 21.88
C GLY A 75 -24.92 5.98 21.85
N ALA A 76 -25.72 5.91 20.78
CA ALA A 76 -26.57 4.76 20.57
C ALA A 76 -25.66 3.53 20.66
N SER A 77 -25.68 2.87 21.83
CA SER A 77 -25.34 1.48 21.97
C SER A 77 -26.32 0.81 21.03
N SER A 78 -25.90 0.63 19.77
CA SER A 78 -26.29 -0.57 19.07
C SER A 78 -25.89 -1.66 20.06
N ILE A 79 -26.88 -2.21 20.76
CA ILE A 79 -26.76 -3.56 21.27
C ILE A 79 -26.35 -4.32 20.02
N ALA A 80 -25.05 -4.61 19.91
CA ALA A 80 -24.57 -5.49 18.89
C ALA A 80 -25.40 -6.74 19.15
N SER A 81 -26.30 -7.06 18.23
CA SER A 81 -26.87 -8.39 18.16
C SER A 81 -25.70 -9.33 18.39
N PRO A 82 -25.79 -10.31 19.32
CA PRO A 82 -24.69 -11.22 19.59
C PRO A 82 -24.19 -11.64 18.22
N ALA A 83 -22.89 -11.41 17.96
CA ALA A 83 -22.31 -11.66 16.66
C ALA A 83 -22.60 -13.12 16.37
N GLY A 84 -23.71 -13.37 15.67
CA GLY A 84 -24.12 -14.70 15.27
C GLY A 84 -22.91 -15.15 14.51
N GLN A 85 -22.26 -16.20 15.03
CA GLN A 85 -21.00 -16.71 14.54
C GLN A 85 -21.06 -16.56 13.03
N ARG A 86 -20.33 -15.58 12.51
CA ARG A 86 -20.17 -15.46 11.07
C ARG A 86 -19.38 -16.72 10.81
N GLN A 87 -20.09 -17.79 10.46
CA GLN A 87 -19.51 -18.90 9.74
C GLN A 87 -18.81 -18.20 8.60
N GLU A 88 -17.51 -18.11 8.74
CA GLU A 88 -16.60 -17.55 7.78
C GLU A 88 -16.81 -18.43 6.57
N ALA A 89 -17.72 -18.00 5.70
CA ALA A 89 -18.04 -18.71 4.48
C ALA A 89 -16.69 -18.88 3.79
N ALA A 90 -16.32 -20.14 3.53
CA ALA A 90 -15.05 -20.47 2.90
C ALA A 90 -14.76 -19.43 1.81
N PRO A 91 -13.55 -18.84 1.79
CA PRO A 91 -13.26 -17.69 0.94
C PRO A 91 -13.70 -18.05 -0.47
N ARG A 92 -14.66 -17.28 -1.01
CA ARG A 92 -15.14 -17.52 -2.37
C ARG A 92 -13.92 -17.37 -3.27
N ILE A 93 -13.54 -18.41 -3.99
CA ILE A 93 -12.45 -18.35 -4.97
C ILE A 93 -13.09 -18.08 -6.33
N ARG A 94 -12.59 -17.08 -7.05
CA ARG A 94 -13.01 -16.79 -8.42
C ARG A 94 -12.24 -17.71 -9.38
N MET A 95 -12.99 -18.45 -10.20
CA MET A 95 -12.46 -19.36 -11.22
C MET A 95 -12.91 -18.89 -12.60
N ILE A 96 -12.02 -18.97 -13.58
CA ILE A 96 -12.28 -18.63 -14.99
C ILE A 96 -11.80 -19.80 -15.86
N ASP A 97 -12.72 -20.69 -16.19
CA ASP A 97 -12.41 -21.91 -16.93
C ASP A 97 -12.08 -21.61 -18.40
N ASP A 98 -12.96 -20.85 -19.07
CA ASP A 98 -12.83 -20.50 -20.49
C ASP A 98 -12.72 -18.97 -20.67
N PRO A 99 -11.51 -18.40 -20.53
CA PRO A 99 -11.30 -16.98 -20.74
C PRO A 99 -11.28 -16.66 -22.23
N ALA A 100 -11.97 -15.59 -22.61
CA ALA A 100 -12.00 -15.18 -24.01
C ALA A 100 -10.66 -14.60 -24.51
N PHE A 101 -9.80 -14.13 -23.60
CA PHE A 101 -8.44 -13.72 -23.86
C PHE A 101 -7.60 -13.77 -22.58
N LEU A 102 -6.28 -13.80 -22.74
CA LEU A 102 -5.33 -13.78 -21.64
C LEU A 102 -4.64 -12.41 -21.53
N ILE A 103 -4.35 -12.00 -20.30
CA ILE A 103 -3.46 -10.88 -19.99
C ILE A 103 -2.31 -11.46 -19.18
N LEU A 104 -1.09 -11.32 -19.68
CA LEU A 104 0.10 -11.80 -18.99
C LEU A 104 0.64 -10.67 -18.10
N ALA A 105 0.86 -10.94 -16.82
CA ALA A 105 1.47 -10.01 -15.88
C ALA A 105 2.83 -10.57 -15.46
N VAL A 106 3.88 -9.76 -15.64
CA VAL A 106 5.28 -10.12 -15.37
C VAL A 106 5.78 -9.21 -14.25
N PRO A 107 5.59 -9.57 -12.98
CA PRO A 107 6.17 -8.83 -11.86
C PRO A 107 7.71 -8.96 -11.83
N ASP A 108 8.38 -8.04 -11.16
CA ASP A 108 9.80 -8.16 -10.81
C ASP A 108 9.99 -9.27 -9.78
N ALA A 109 9.12 -9.31 -8.77
CA ALA A 109 9.09 -10.32 -7.71
C ALA A 109 10.44 -10.52 -6.98
N ALA A 110 11.19 -9.43 -6.78
CA ALA A 110 12.51 -9.46 -6.15
C ALA A 110 12.50 -10.18 -4.79
N GLY A 111 13.36 -11.19 -4.64
CA GLY A 111 13.43 -12.02 -3.43
C GLY A 111 12.21 -12.92 -3.20
N GLY A 112 11.47 -13.26 -4.27
CA GLY A 112 10.35 -14.21 -4.20
C GLY A 112 9.08 -13.65 -3.57
N ARG A 113 8.89 -12.32 -3.59
CA ARG A 113 7.72 -11.63 -3.03
C ARG A 113 7.23 -10.52 -3.96
N LEU A 114 5.93 -10.22 -3.93
CA LEU A 114 5.39 -9.10 -4.71
C LEU A 114 5.70 -7.77 -4.01
N SER A 115 6.40 -6.87 -4.72
CA SER A 115 6.57 -5.48 -4.30
C SER A 115 5.25 -4.70 -4.41
N PRO A 116 5.14 -3.49 -3.80
CA PRO A 116 4.00 -2.63 -4.02
C PRO A 116 3.73 -2.38 -5.51
N HIS A 117 4.78 -2.15 -6.33
CA HIS A 117 4.65 -1.94 -7.77
C HIS A 117 4.14 -3.19 -8.48
N ASP A 118 4.62 -4.38 -8.12
CA ASP A 118 4.14 -5.64 -8.70
C ASP A 118 2.64 -5.86 -8.46
N ARG A 119 2.16 -5.52 -7.25
CA ARG A 119 0.72 -5.59 -6.93
C ARG A 119 -0.09 -4.61 -7.78
N GLN A 120 0.46 -3.45 -8.12
CA GLN A 120 -0.17 -2.52 -9.07
C GLN A 120 -0.20 -3.09 -10.48
N ILE A 121 0.83 -3.84 -10.92
CA ILE A 121 0.83 -4.52 -12.23
C ILE A 121 -0.30 -5.53 -12.31
N LEU A 122 -0.51 -6.33 -11.27
CA LEU A 122 -1.63 -7.26 -11.22
C LEU A 122 -2.98 -6.53 -11.20
N GLY A 123 -3.09 -5.43 -10.43
CA GLY A 123 -4.27 -4.56 -10.45
C GLY A 123 -4.56 -3.96 -11.83
N ALA A 124 -3.54 -3.51 -12.54
CA ALA A 124 -3.64 -3.00 -13.91
C ALA A 124 -4.05 -4.11 -14.90
N ALA A 125 -3.51 -5.32 -14.74
CA ALA A 125 -3.88 -6.47 -15.54
C ALA A 125 -5.37 -6.85 -15.34
N ARG A 126 -5.91 -6.64 -14.13
CA ARG A 126 -7.36 -6.74 -13.86
C ARG A 126 -8.20 -5.69 -14.56
N ILE A 127 -7.74 -4.43 -14.62
CA ILE A 127 -8.43 -3.38 -15.39
C ILE A 127 -8.63 -3.80 -16.86
N LEU A 128 -7.64 -4.49 -17.44
CA LEU A 128 -7.72 -4.98 -18.83
C LEU A 128 -8.58 -6.24 -18.98
N ALA A 129 -8.54 -7.15 -18.00
CA ALA A 129 -9.20 -8.45 -18.08
C ALA A 129 -10.68 -8.43 -17.63
N ASP A 130 -11.02 -7.65 -16.61
CA ASP A 130 -12.36 -7.62 -16.01
C ASP A 130 -13.36 -6.77 -16.81
N LYS A 131 -12.89 -5.91 -17.71
CA LYS A 131 -13.80 -5.10 -18.53
C LYS A 131 -14.46 -5.98 -19.60
N ALA A 132 -15.59 -6.57 -19.23
CA ALA A 132 -16.49 -7.30 -20.12
C ALA A 132 -17.11 -6.33 -21.16
N GLY A 133 -16.54 -6.33 -22.36
CA GLY A 133 -17.21 -5.85 -23.57
C GLY A 133 -17.80 -7.02 -24.37
N ALA A 134 -18.03 -6.82 -25.67
CA ALA A 134 -18.43 -7.90 -26.60
C ALA A 134 -17.40 -9.05 -26.69
N ALA A 135 -16.19 -8.85 -26.17
CA ALA A 135 -15.07 -9.78 -26.22
C ALA A 135 -15.08 -10.84 -25.09
N GLY A 136 -15.99 -10.81 -24.12
CA GLY A 136 -16.03 -11.78 -23.01
C GLY A 136 -15.08 -11.47 -21.84
N GLN A 137 -15.05 -12.36 -20.84
CA GLN A 137 -14.24 -12.23 -19.62
C GLN A 137 -12.80 -12.71 -19.87
N GLY A 138 -11.80 -11.89 -19.56
CA GLY A 138 -10.38 -12.26 -19.68
C GLY A 138 -9.84 -12.91 -18.40
N ALA A 139 -8.73 -13.64 -18.51
CA ALA A 139 -7.96 -14.15 -17.38
C ALA A 139 -6.57 -13.51 -17.28
N VAL A 140 -6.06 -13.33 -16.07
CA VAL A 140 -4.71 -12.86 -15.78
C VAL A 140 -3.84 -14.05 -15.45
N VAL A 141 -2.74 -14.14 -16.18
CA VAL A 141 -1.70 -15.13 -16.00
C VAL A 141 -0.49 -14.42 -15.41
N LEU A 142 -0.05 -14.84 -14.22
CA LEU A 142 1.20 -14.37 -13.64
C LEU A 142 2.35 -15.21 -14.21
N PHE A 143 3.42 -14.56 -14.69
CA PHE A 143 4.67 -15.22 -15.08
C PHE A 143 5.77 -14.84 -14.09
N GLY A 144 6.37 -15.82 -13.42
CA GLY A 144 7.44 -15.57 -12.44
C GLY A 144 7.60 -16.71 -11.44
N PRO A 145 8.26 -16.46 -10.29
CA PRO A 145 8.49 -17.49 -9.29
C PRO A 145 7.18 -17.98 -8.64
N ALA A 146 7.26 -19.06 -7.88
CA ALA A 146 6.10 -19.59 -7.15
C ALA A 146 5.69 -18.63 -6.01
N LEU A 147 4.61 -17.87 -6.23
CA LEU A 147 4.10 -16.88 -5.29
C LEU A 147 2.79 -17.35 -4.63
N ALA A 148 2.82 -17.64 -3.33
CA ALA A 148 1.64 -18.08 -2.58
C ALA A 148 0.51 -17.04 -2.58
N GLU A 149 0.87 -15.76 -2.61
CA GLU A 149 -0.05 -14.61 -2.63
C GLU A 149 -0.59 -14.25 -4.03
N ALA A 150 -0.25 -15.00 -5.09
CA ALA A 150 -0.63 -14.66 -6.46
C ALA A 150 -2.16 -14.53 -6.66
N GLY A 151 -2.92 -15.49 -6.10
CA GLY A 151 -4.39 -15.49 -6.19
C GLY A 151 -5.05 -14.36 -5.41
N ASP A 152 -4.48 -13.99 -4.25
CA ASP A 152 -4.95 -12.87 -3.43
C ASP A 152 -4.73 -11.52 -4.13
N ASN A 153 -3.73 -11.45 -5.02
CA ASN A 153 -3.41 -10.28 -5.83
C ASN A 153 -4.07 -10.30 -7.23
N GLY A 154 -4.99 -11.23 -7.50
CA GLY A 154 -5.85 -11.19 -8.69
C GLY A 154 -5.41 -12.06 -9.87
N ALA A 155 -4.38 -12.91 -9.71
CA ALA A 155 -3.97 -13.84 -10.76
C ALA A 155 -4.92 -15.05 -10.85
N ASP A 156 -5.48 -15.30 -12.03
CA ASP A 156 -6.31 -16.48 -12.29
C ASP A 156 -5.46 -17.73 -12.51
N ARG A 157 -4.29 -17.55 -13.13
CA ARG A 157 -3.38 -18.61 -13.52
C ARG A 157 -1.93 -18.22 -13.26
N LEU A 158 -1.05 -19.20 -13.18
CA LEU A 158 0.37 -19.02 -12.89
C LEU A 158 1.23 -19.85 -13.85
N ILE A 159 2.24 -19.23 -14.44
CA ILE A 159 3.36 -19.90 -15.10
C ILE A 159 4.56 -19.71 -14.18
N GLN A 160 5.02 -20.82 -13.62
CA GLN A 160 6.19 -20.82 -12.76
C GLN A 160 7.44 -20.83 -13.63
N TYR A 161 8.26 -19.81 -13.46
CA TYR A 161 9.56 -19.69 -14.12
C TYR A 161 10.53 -18.97 -13.18
N GLU A 162 11.66 -19.61 -12.90
CA GLU A 162 12.69 -19.10 -12.00
C GLU A 162 14.05 -19.30 -12.66
N ASP A 163 14.68 -18.18 -13.00
CA ASP A 163 16.02 -18.10 -13.56
C ASP A 163 16.51 -16.66 -13.39
N ASP A 164 17.72 -16.49 -12.87
CA ASP A 164 18.32 -15.18 -12.63
C ASP A 164 18.86 -14.55 -13.93
N SER A 165 19.07 -15.34 -15.00
CA SER A 165 19.51 -14.82 -16.29
C SER A 165 18.39 -14.05 -16.98
N VAL A 166 18.65 -12.76 -17.23
CA VAL A 166 17.76 -11.92 -18.03
C VAL A 166 17.54 -12.52 -19.43
N GLU A 167 18.59 -13.05 -20.07
CA GLU A 167 18.46 -13.69 -21.39
C GLU A 167 17.55 -14.91 -21.36
N SER A 168 17.69 -15.76 -20.34
CA SER A 168 16.83 -16.94 -20.13
C SER A 168 15.38 -16.51 -19.91
N ARG A 169 15.13 -15.52 -19.05
CA ARG A 169 13.80 -14.94 -18.81
C ARG A 169 13.18 -14.35 -20.07
N VAL A 170 13.96 -13.63 -20.89
CA VAL A 170 13.48 -13.09 -22.17
C VAL A 170 13.09 -14.22 -23.12
N ALA A 171 13.94 -15.24 -23.28
CA ALA A 171 13.65 -16.38 -24.16
C ALA A 171 12.37 -17.12 -23.73
N ALA A 172 12.22 -17.34 -22.43
CA ALA A 172 11.03 -17.95 -21.84
C ALA A 172 9.77 -17.10 -22.04
N LEU A 173 9.84 -15.78 -21.87
CA LEU A 173 8.71 -14.89 -22.13
C LEU A 173 8.32 -14.85 -23.60
N VAL A 174 9.29 -14.81 -24.53
CA VAL A 174 9.01 -14.87 -25.98
C VAL A 174 8.31 -16.18 -26.33
N ALA A 175 8.78 -17.31 -25.80
CA ALA A 175 8.14 -18.61 -25.97
C ALA A 175 6.72 -18.62 -25.37
N ALA A 176 6.53 -18.12 -24.15
CA ALA A 176 5.22 -18.04 -23.49
C ALA A 176 4.23 -17.18 -24.28
N ILE A 177 4.66 -16.04 -24.81
CA ILE A 177 3.86 -15.17 -25.67
C ILE A 177 3.47 -15.89 -26.96
N ALA A 178 4.40 -16.60 -27.59
CA ALA A 178 4.13 -17.38 -28.80
C ALA A 178 3.11 -18.50 -28.55
N HIS A 179 3.21 -19.21 -27.43
CA HIS A 179 2.30 -20.31 -27.07
C HIS A 179 0.91 -19.83 -26.64
N LEU A 180 0.83 -18.77 -25.83
CA LEU A 180 -0.42 -18.34 -25.19
C LEU A 180 -1.15 -17.23 -25.96
N GLN A 181 -0.47 -16.52 -26.86
CA GLN A 181 -1.01 -15.39 -27.61
C GLN A 181 -1.82 -14.42 -26.72
N PRO A 182 -1.23 -13.93 -25.60
CA PRO A 182 -1.95 -13.03 -24.71
C PRO A 182 -2.28 -11.73 -25.45
N LYS A 183 -3.43 -11.14 -25.10
CA LYS A 183 -3.88 -9.88 -25.69
C LYS A 183 -2.95 -8.73 -25.31
N HIS A 184 -2.50 -8.71 -24.06
CA HIS A 184 -1.51 -7.77 -23.55
C HIS A 184 -0.56 -8.47 -22.56
N VAL A 185 0.68 -7.99 -22.50
CA VAL A 185 1.68 -8.34 -21.49
C VAL A 185 2.04 -7.07 -20.73
N LEU A 186 1.97 -7.12 -19.40
CA LEU A 186 2.28 -6.00 -18.51
C LEU A 186 3.56 -6.27 -17.74
N PHE A 187 4.42 -5.25 -17.71
CA PHE A 187 5.65 -5.19 -16.95
C PHE A 187 5.63 -3.96 -16.02
N PRO A 188 6.31 -4.00 -14.87
CA PRO A 188 6.68 -2.79 -14.15
C PRO A 188 7.72 -2.00 -14.97
N GLU A 189 7.52 -0.68 -15.09
CA GLU A 189 8.57 0.24 -15.59
C GLU A 189 9.59 0.51 -14.46
N SER A 190 10.19 -0.56 -13.95
CA SER A 190 11.33 -0.57 -13.02
C SER A 190 12.64 -0.74 -13.81
N PRO A 191 13.82 -0.64 -13.17
CA PRO A 191 15.09 -0.92 -13.83
C PRO A 191 15.12 -2.30 -14.51
N ASP A 192 14.68 -3.34 -13.81
CA ASP A 192 14.73 -4.72 -14.32
C ASP A 192 13.55 -5.05 -15.23
N GLY A 193 12.32 -4.78 -14.78
CA GLY A 193 11.10 -5.05 -15.54
C GLY A 193 11.00 -4.23 -16.83
N GLY A 194 11.44 -2.97 -16.81
CA GLY A 194 11.48 -2.11 -17.98
C GLY A 194 12.54 -2.55 -19.00
N ASP A 195 13.72 -2.97 -18.55
CA ASP A 195 14.74 -3.58 -19.42
C ASP A 195 14.23 -4.88 -20.05
N LEU A 196 13.64 -5.77 -19.23
CA LEU A 196 13.05 -7.02 -19.67
C LEU A 196 11.96 -6.80 -20.74
N ALA A 197 11.05 -5.86 -20.51
CA ALA A 197 9.97 -5.53 -21.45
C ALA A 197 10.50 -5.11 -22.82
N ARG A 198 11.53 -4.25 -22.85
CA ARG A 198 12.14 -3.75 -24.09
C ARG A 198 12.90 -4.84 -24.84
N ARG A 199 13.59 -5.73 -24.13
CA ARG A 199 14.26 -6.89 -24.74
C ARG A 199 13.26 -7.86 -25.37
N VAL A 200 12.17 -8.16 -24.65
CA VAL A 200 11.07 -8.98 -25.17
C VAL A 200 10.50 -8.34 -26.43
N ALA A 201 10.19 -7.04 -26.41
CA ALA A 201 9.68 -6.32 -27.57
C ALA A 201 10.60 -6.40 -28.79
N ALA A 202 11.91 -6.21 -28.58
CA ALA A 202 12.90 -6.27 -29.65
C ALA A 202 13.01 -7.66 -30.27
N LEU A 203 12.96 -8.73 -29.48
CA LEU A 203 13.07 -10.11 -29.98
C LEU A 203 11.76 -10.67 -30.54
N SER A 204 10.62 -10.27 -29.99
CA SER A 204 9.30 -10.72 -30.47
C SER A 204 8.78 -9.89 -31.66
N GLY A 205 9.36 -8.70 -31.91
CA GLY A 205 8.88 -7.76 -32.92
C GLY A 205 7.52 -7.15 -32.60
N LEU A 206 7.11 -7.14 -31.32
CA LEU A 206 5.81 -6.60 -30.89
C LEU A 206 5.94 -5.14 -30.48
N ASP A 207 4.90 -4.35 -30.76
CA ASP A 207 4.83 -2.97 -30.30
C ASP A 207 4.78 -2.89 -28.77
N ILE A 208 5.52 -1.92 -28.22
CA ILE A 208 5.59 -1.65 -26.79
C ILE A 208 5.27 -0.18 -26.47
N ALA A 209 4.52 0.04 -25.39
CA ALA A 209 4.38 1.35 -24.75
C ALA A 209 5.04 1.34 -23.36
N THR A 210 6.02 2.20 -23.17
CA THR A 210 6.74 2.43 -21.91
C THR A 210 6.22 3.69 -21.19
N ASP A 211 6.59 3.84 -19.92
CA ASP A 211 6.27 5.00 -19.07
C ASP A 211 4.75 5.27 -18.99
N ILE A 212 3.93 4.22 -18.97
CA ILE A 212 2.48 4.41 -18.92
C ILE A 212 2.10 4.97 -17.56
N GLU A 213 1.35 6.08 -17.57
CA GLU A 213 0.90 6.78 -16.36
C GLU A 213 -0.61 6.69 -16.13
N ALA A 214 -1.38 6.34 -17.16
CA ALA A 214 -2.78 6.00 -17.02
C ALA A 214 -3.16 4.88 -17.98
N LEU A 215 -3.87 3.89 -17.47
CA LEU A 215 -4.30 2.73 -18.23
C LEU A 215 -5.79 2.46 -18.03
N SER A 216 -6.45 2.16 -19.15
CA SER A 216 -7.80 1.62 -19.21
C SER A 216 -7.83 0.55 -20.30
N ALA A 217 -8.89 -0.27 -20.32
CA ALA A 217 -9.04 -1.31 -21.34
C ALA A 217 -9.02 -0.83 -22.81
N SER A 218 -9.22 0.47 -23.08
CA SER A 218 -9.26 1.02 -24.43
C SER A 218 -8.22 2.13 -24.68
N GLN A 219 -7.48 2.53 -23.64
CA GLN A 219 -6.55 3.65 -23.75
C GLN A 219 -5.39 3.49 -22.77
N ALA A 220 -4.17 3.69 -23.28
CA ALA A 220 -2.96 3.94 -22.50
C ALA A 220 -2.49 5.38 -22.73
N ILE A 221 -1.99 6.02 -21.68
CA ILE A 221 -1.46 7.38 -21.72
C ILE A 221 -0.05 7.38 -21.12
N ARG A 222 0.89 7.99 -21.83
CA ARG A 222 2.27 8.19 -21.38
C ARG A 222 2.72 9.64 -21.58
N PRO A 223 3.68 10.13 -20.79
CA PRO A 223 4.35 11.39 -21.09
C PRO A 223 5.26 11.23 -22.32
N SER A 224 5.46 12.31 -23.04
CA SER A 224 6.38 12.43 -24.17
C SER A 224 7.02 13.83 -24.19
N HIS A 225 8.05 14.03 -25.01
CA HIS A 225 8.72 15.32 -25.19
C HIS A 225 9.22 15.93 -23.88
N ALA A 226 9.97 15.15 -23.09
CA ALA A 226 10.39 15.52 -21.73
C ALA A 226 9.19 15.88 -20.83
N ARG A 227 8.15 15.04 -20.88
CA ARG A 227 6.90 15.17 -20.11
C ARG A 227 6.07 16.42 -20.39
N ARG A 228 6.36 17.16 -21.46
CA ARG A 228 5.57 18.35 -21.86
C ARG A 228 4.28 18.02 -22.60
N ARG A 229 4.12 16.79 -23.05
CA ARG A 229 2.93 16.34 -23.78
C ARG A 229 2.50 14.97 -23.29
N GLU A 230 1.19 14.77 -23.21
CA GLU A 230 0.59 13.45 -23.08
C GLU A 230 0.41 12.83 -24.45
N GLN A 231 0.90 11.61 -24.63
CA GLN A 231 0.59 10.78 -25.79
C GLN A 231 -0.46 9.76 -25.40
N ARG A 232 -1.54 9.68 -26.17
CA ARG A 232 -2.64 8.74 -25.96
C ARG A 232 -2.65 7.72 -27.10
N MET A 233 -2.82 6.45 -26.75
CA MET A 233 -2.85 5.35 -27.71
C MET A 233 -3.83 4.26 -27.26
N VAL A 234 -4.21 3.38 -28.19
CA VAL A 234 -4.81 2.09 -27.82
C VAL A 234 -3.70 1.24 -27.18
N PRO A 235 -3.96 0.52 -26.08
CA PRO A 235 -2.94 -0.32 -25.45
C PRO A 235 -2.31 -1.30 -26.47
N PRO A 236 -0.99 -1.24 -26.74
CA PRO A 236 -0.31 -2.20 -27.59
C PRO A 236 -0.15 -3.58 -26.91
N PRO A 237 0.39 -4.61 -27.61
CA PRO A 237 0.62 -5.92 -27.04
C PRO A 237 1.52 -5.90 -25.79
N LEU A 238 2.56 -5.06 -25.74
CA LEU A 238 3.45 -4.95 -24.58
C LEU A 238 3.29 -3.59 -23.89
N LEU A 239 3.16 -3.60 -22.57
CA LEU A 239 2.91 -2.42 -21.75
C LEU A 239 3.87 -2.41 -20.56
N ALA A 240 4.60 -1.32 -20.36
CA ALA A 240 5.37 -1.10 -19.14
C ALA A 240 4.78 0.10 -18.37
N LEU A 241 4.35 -0.18 -17.13
CA LEU A 241 3.56 0.74 -16.31
C LEU A 241 4.43 1.34 -15.20
N SER A 242 4.45 2.67 -15.10
CA SER A 242 5.18 3.35 -14.01
C SER A 242 4.58 3.06 -12.64
N ALA A 243 5.39 3.17 -11.59
CA ALA A 243 4.94 3.02 -10.22
C ALA A 243 3.89 4.09 -9.84
N ASP A 244 2.99 3.70 -8.94
CA ASP A 244 1.87 4.48 -8.40
C ASP A 244 0.84 4.95 -9.44
N ARG A 245 0.64 4.13 -10.49
CA ARG A 245 -0.28 4.43 -11.62
C ARG A 245 -1.49 3.52 -11.72
N ALA A 246 -1.53 2.45 -10.94
CA ALA A 246 -2.70 1.60 -10.79
C ALA A 246 -2.92 1.25 -9.32
N ALA A 247 -4.17 1.03 -8.93
CA ALA A 247 -4.46 0.50 -7.60
C ALA A 247 -4.20 -1.02 -7.57
N PRO A 248 -3.60 -1.55 -6.50
CA PRO A 248 -3.54 -3.00 -6.28
C PRO A 248 -4.93 -3.66 -6.29
N HIS A 249 -4.97 -4.95 -6.63
CA HIS A 249 -6.21 -5.73 -6.50
C HIS A 249 -6.59 -5.88 -5.03
N THR A 250 -7.87 -5.64 -4.72
CA THR A 250 -8.45 -5.79 -3.37
C THR A 250 -9.74 -6.62 -3.39
N GLY A 251 -9.98 -7.31 -4.51
CA GLY A 251 -11.20 -8.08 -4.73
C GLY A 251 -11.15 -9.49 -4.13
N ILE A 252 -12.02 -10.35 -4.65
CA ILE A 252 -12.10 -11.75 -4.29
C ILE A 252 -10.79 -12.46 -4.68
N ARG A 253 -10.36 -13.45 -3.88
CA ARG A 253 -9.22 -14.32 -4.19
C ARG A 253 -9.48 -15.10 -5.48
N HIS A 254 -8.47 -15.21 -6.33
CA HIS A 254 -8.49 -16.00 -7.56
C HIS A 254 -7.77 -17.34 -7.38
N GLU A 255 -8.05 -18.29 -8.27
CA GLU A 255 -7.54 -19.68 -8.17
C GLU A 255 -6.01 -19.78 -8.29
N ALA A 256 -5.36 -18.90 -9.06
CA ALA A 256 -3.94 -18.98 -9.42
C ALA A 256 -3.52 -20.38 -9.92
N ARG A 257 -4.36 -20.99 -10.77
CA ARG A 257 -4.16 -22.35 -11.30
C ARG A 257 -2.86 -22.45 -12.13
N PRO A 258 -1.97 -23.42 -11.85
CA PRO A 258 -0.76 -23.60 -12.65
C PRO A 258 -1.08 -23.92 -14.12
N ILE A 259 -0.36 -23.30 -15.04
CA ILE A 259 -0.30 -23.68 -16.45
C ILE A 259 1.02 -24.43 -16.65
N PRO A 260 0.99 -25.75 -16.88
CA PRO A 260 2.21 -26.47 -17.23
C PRO A 260 2.64 -26.03 -18.62
N LEU A 261 3.80 -25.37 -18.71
CA LEU A 261 4.40 -24.95 -19.96
C LEU A 261 5.90 -25.23 -19.88
N GLU A 262 6.41 -26.00 -20.83
CA GLU A 262 7.85 -26.20 -20.98
C GLU A 262 8.44 -24.97 -21.65
N LEU A 263 9.33 -24.29 -20.94
CA LEU A 263 9.96 -23.04 -21.37
C LEU A 263 11.46 -23.25 -21.54
N PRO A 264 12.08 -22.59 -22.53
CA PRO A 264 13.52 -22.70 -22.73
C PRO A 264 14.27 -22.13 -21.52
N GLN A 265 15.32 -22.84 -21.09
CA GLN A 265 16.34 -22.32 -20.19
C GLN A 265 17.64 -22.18 -20.98
N MET A 266 18.28 -21.01 -20.89
CA MET A 266 19.55 -20.78 -21.57
C MET A 266 20.72 -21.24 -20.69
N GLU A 267 21.55 -22.17 -21.20
CA GLU A 267 22.70 -22.71 -20.46
C GLU A 267 23.83 -21.68 -20.25
N THR A 268 23.97 -20.71 -21.15
CA THR A 268 24.94 -19.59 -21.02
C THR A 268 24.39 -18.32 -21.67
N GLY A 269 24.17 -17.29 -20.85
CA GLY A 269 23.95 -15.91 -21.31
C GLY A 269 25.26 -15.24 -21.73
N ALA A 270 25.16 -14.06 -22.37
CA ALA A 270 26.34 -13.25 -22.70
C ALA A 270 26.94 -12.61 -21.44
N LEU A 271 26.11 -12.39 -20.42
CA LEU A 271 26.51 -12.00 -19.07
C LEU A 271 26.96 -13.25 -18.30
N THR A 272 28.28 -13.42 -18.14
CA THR A 272 28.87 -14.60 -17.50
C THR A 272 29.02 -14.46 -15.97
N GLY A 273 28.75 -13.28 -15.43
CA GLY A 273 28.83 -13.03 -14.00
C GLY A 273 28.34 -11.64 -13.64
N TRP A 274 27.58 -11.58 -12.57
CA TRP A 274 27.18 -10.36 -11.88
C TRP A 274 27.16 -10.66 -10.39
N ARG A 275 27.19 -9.62 -9.57
CA ARG A 275 27.09 -9.77 -8.11
C ARG A 275 26.32 -8.58 -7.58
N ASP A 276 25.24 -8.84 -6.87
CA ASP A 276 24.61 -7.83 -6.04
C ASP A 276 25.60 -7.34 -5.00
N VAL A 277 25.91 -6.06 -5.04
CA VAL A 277 26.63 -5.38 -3.97
C VAL A 277 25.56 -4.59 -3.22
N PRO A 278 25.03 -5.12 -2.10
CA PRO A 278 24.06 -4.37 -1.32
C PRO A 278 24.72 -3.06 -0.86
N PRO A 279 23.98 -1.94 -0.89
CA PRO A 279 24.50 -0.70 -0.31
C PRO A 279 24.72 -0.92 1.19
N ASP A 280 25.86 -0.48 1.71
CA ASP A 280 26.11 -0.48 3.16
C ASP A 280 25.01 0.36 3.84
N ALA A 281 24.10 -0.31 4.53
CA ALA A 281 22.97 0.31 5.21
C ALA A 281 23.46 1.38 6.21
N GLY A 282 24.64 1.19 6.80
CA GLY A 282 25.30 2.14 7.69
C GLY A 282 25.74 3.43 6.99
N GLN A 283 25.95 3.44 5.68
CA GLN A 283 26.37 4.61 4.89
C GLN A 283 25.24 5.24 4.07
N LEU A 284 24.11 4.56 3.93
CA LEU A 284 22.97 5.05 3.16
C LEU A 284 22.42 6.37 3.75
N ALA A 285 22.03 7.28 2.86
CA ALA A 285 21.33 8.49 3.26
C ALA A 285 19.95 8.11 3.85
N LEU A 286 19.54 8.78 4.93
CA LEU A 286 18.28 8.47 5.60
C LEU A 286 17.05 8.54 4.69
N THR A 287 17.08 9.39 3.66
CA THR A 287 15.98 9.55 2.68
C THR A 287 15.83 8.37 1.72
N GLU A 288 16.86 7.53 1.59
CA GLU A 288 16.88 6.36 0.70
C GLU A 288 16.74 5.05 1.48
N ALA A 289 16.82 5.10 2.81
CA ALA A 289 16.78 3.94 3.67
C ALA A 289 15.38 3.32 3.76
N SER A 290 15.25 2.05 3.39
CA SER A 290 14.01 1.29 3.55
C SER A 290 13.76 0.86 5.00
N PHE A 291 14.81 0.71 5.80
CA PHE A 291 14.73 0.39 7.22
C PHE A 291 15.68 1.28 8.03
N VAL A 292 15.12 2.02 8.99
CA VAL A 292 15.87 2.94 9.86
C VAL A 292 15.68 2.54 11.32
N VAL A 293 16.78 2.39 12.06
CA VAL A 293 16.80 2.22 13.52
C VAL A 293 17.30 3.51 14.13
N SER A 294 16.52 4.13 15.02
CA SER A 294 16.76 5.50 15.44
C SER A 294 16.90 5.66 16.95
N ALA A 295 18.00 6.28 17.38
CA ALA A 295 18.28 6.56 18.78
C ALA A 295 17.61 7.86 19.27
N GLY A 296 16.92 7.77 20.40
CA GLY A 296 16.38 8.90 21.16
C GLY A 296 17.16 9.17 22.43
N ASN A 297 16.70 10.17 23.19
CA ASN A 297 17.31 10.58 24.46
C ASN A 297 17.35 9.46 25.52
N GLY A 298 16.53 8.42 25.38
CA GLY A 298 16.57 7.24 26.26
C GLY A 298 17.77 6.32 26.02
N ILE A 299 18.58 6.54 24.98
CA ILE A 299 19.73 5.69 24.64
C ILE A 299 21.01 6.27 25.23
N THR A 300 21.72 5.42 25.95
CA THR A 300 23.04 5.75 26.52
C THR A 300 24.14 4.81 26.03
N ASP A 301 23.81 3.56 25.68
CA ASP A 301 24.75 2.60 25.10
C ASP A 301 24.69 2.64 23.57
N PHE A 302 25.51 3.50 22.99
CA PHE A 302 25.61 3.64 21.54
C PHE A 302 26.33 2.46 20.88
N ALA A 303 27.16 1.72 21.63
CA ALA A 303 27.81 0.53 21.09
C ALA A 303 26.77 -0.57 20.84
N ALA A 304 25.87 -0.81 21.80
CA ALA A 304 24.75 -1.72 21.63
C ALA A 304 23.79 -1.25 20.52
N PHE A 305 23.52 0.06 20.43
CA PHE A 305 22.70 0.63 19.35
C PHE A 305 23.29 0.37 17.96
N HIS A 306 24.57 0.63 17.76
CA HIS A 306 25.23 0.39 16.47
C HIS A 306 25.30 -1.10 16.14
N ALA A 307 25.60 -1.95 17.12
CA ALA A 307 25.59 -3.40 16.93
C ALA A 307 24.20 -3.90 16.50
N LEU A 308 23.13 -3.38 17.11
CA LEU A 308 21.76 -3.70 16.72
C LEU A 308 21.43 -3.20 15.31
N ALA A 309 21.80 -1.97 14.97
CA ALA A 309 21.57 -1.44 13.62
C ALA A 309 22.27 -2.30 12.54
N THR A 310 23.53 -2.69 12.78
CA THR A 310 24.27 -3.60 11.89
C THR A 310 23.62 -4.98 11.81
N ALA A 311 23.27 -5.58 12.95
CA ALA A 311 22.65 -6.90 12.96
C ALA A 311 21.30 -6.93 12.22
N LEU A 312 20.58 -5.81 12.24
CA LEU A 312 19.31 -5.63 11.52
C LEU A 312 19.48 -5.21 10.06
N GLY A 313 20.70 -4.91 9.59
CA GLY A 313 20.93 -4.33 8.26
C GLY A 313 20.22 -2.98 8.07
N ALA A 314 20.10 -2.19 9.14
CA ALA A 314 19.31 -0.97 9.16
C ALA A 314 20.19 0.28 9.18
N THR A 315 19.72 1.34 8.54
CA THR A 315 20.40 2.63 8.56
C THR A 315 20.22 3.31 9.92
N PRO A 316 21.31 3.71 10.61
CA PRO A 316 21.21 4.34 11.91
C PRO A 316 20.71 5.78 11.79
N GLY A 317 19.64 6.12 12.52
CA GLY A 317 19.08 7.46 12.66
C GLY A 317 19.16 7.96 14.11
N ALA A 318 18.85 9.24 14.31
CA ALA A 318 18.86 9.85 15.63
C ALA A 318 17.83 10.97 15.74
N SER A 319 17.31 11.17 16.95
CA SER A 319 16.56 12.38 17.28
C SER A 319 17.50 13.60 17.32
N ARG A 320 16.93 14.79 17.13
CA ARG A 320 17.69 16.05 17.25
C ARG A 320 18.45 16.17 18.58
N VAL A 321 17.89 15.69 19.69
CA VAL A 321 18.55 15.74 21.00
C VAL A 321 19.88 14.99 21.00
N ILE A 322 19.91 13.83 20.35
CA ILE A 322 21.11 13.00 20.22
C ILE A 322 22.15 13.66 19.29
N CYS A 323 21.71 14.23 18.17
CA CYS A 323 22.61 14.94 17.27
C CYS A 323 23.17 16.23 17.90
N ASP A 324 22.34 16.99 18.60
CA ASP A 324 22.75 18.22 19.31
C ASP A 324 23.73 17.90 20.45
N ALA A 325 23.64 16.71 21.06
CA ALA A 325 24.59 16.19 22.05
C ALA A 325 25.92 15.67 21.45
N GLY A 326 26.05 15.65 20.13
CA GLY A 326 27.26 15.16 19.43
C GLY A 326 27.43 13.63 19.44
N LEU A 327 26.40 12.89 19.83
CA LEU A 327 26.43 11.42 19.90
C LEU A 327 26.17 10.76 18.53
N MET A 328 25.53 11.49 17.62
CA MET A 328 25.33 11.09 16.22
C MET A 328 25.52 12.31 15.30
N PRO A 329 25.97 12.12 14.05
CA PRO A 329 26.15 13.23 13.13
C PRO A 329 24.80 13.81 12.66
N ARG A 330 24.83 15.06 12.17
CA ARG A 330 23.63 15.84 11.79
C ARG A 330 22.85 15.24 10.63
N ASP A 331 23.54 14.58 9.72
CA ASP A 331 22.94 13.85 8.58
C ASP A 331 22.11 12.64 9.02
N ARG A 332 22.27 12.17 10.26
CA ARG A 332 21.44 11.14 10.88
C ARG A 332 20.24 11.69 11.64
N GLN A 333 20.02 13.01 11.63
CA GLN A 333 18.90 13.62 12.34
C GLN A 333 17.58 13.36 11.61
N VAL A 334 16.62 12.75 12.30
CA VAL A 334 15.24 12.57 11.83
C VAL A 334 14.34 13.68 12.38
N GLY A 335 13.46 14.22 11.54
CA GLY A 335 12.45 15.21 11.93
C GLY A 335 12.34 16.39 10.95
N ALA A 336 11.45 17.33 11.26
CA ALA A 336 11.10 18.48 10.41
C ALA A 336 12.30 19.34 9.97
N THR A 337 13.33 19.43 10.81
CA THR A 337 14.58 20.17 10.52
C THR A 337 15.75 19.26 10.15
N GLY A 338 15.50 17.95 9.98
CA GLY A 338 16.45 16.94 9.53
C GLY A 338 15.88 16.22 8.32
N SER A 339 16.04 14.90 8.27
CA SER A 339 15.48 14.06 7.20
C SER A 339 14.02 13.71 7.46
N ILE A 340 13.22 13.82 6.39
CA ILE A 340 11.87 13.26 6.29
C ILE A 340 12.00 11.90 5.60
N LEU A 341 11.44 10.88 6.21
CA LEU A 341 11.60 9.48 5.81
C LEU A 341 10.37 9.00 5.06
N ASP A 342 10.61 8.20 4.02
CA ASP A 342 9.63 7.40 3.27
C ASP A 342 10.00 5.90 3.36
N ALA A 343 10.52 5.50 4.53
CA ALA A 343 10.98 4.15 4.78
C ALA A 343 9.81 3.17 4.95
N THR A 344 10.04 1.89 4.63
CA THR A 344 9.09 0.81 4.93
C THR A 344 8.99 0.58 6.44
N CYS A 345 10.11 0.65 7.16
CA CYS A 345 10.14 0.45 8.61
C CYS A 345 10.98 1.51 9.34
N TYR A 346 10.46 1.99 10.46
CA TYR A 346 11.17 2.86 11.39
C TYR A 346 11.09 2.29 12.81
N PHE A 347 12.26 1.97 13.37
CA PHE A 347 12.39 1.45 14.73
C PHE A 347 12.92 2.52 15.68
N ALA A 348 12.05 3.06 16.51
CA ALA A 348 12.34 4.13 17.44
C ALA A 348 12.75 3.59 18.81
N LEU A 349 13.97 3.86 19.25
CA LEU A 349 14.51 3.43 20.54
C LEU A 349 14.65 4.64 21.48
N GLY A 350 13.83 4.72 22.54
CA GLY A 350 13.91 5.80 23.52
C GLY A 350 13.54 7.18 22.99
N ILE A 351 12.68 7.26 21.97
CA ILE A 351 12.21 8.52 21.35
C ILE A 351 10.82 8.88 21.90
N ALA A 352 10.66 10.08 22.46
CA ALA A 352 9.36 10.55 22.97
C ALA A 352 8.35 10.90 21.86
N GLY A 353 8.84 11.36 20.70
CA GLY A 353 8.00 11.71 19.55
C GLY A 353 7.47 13.14 19.59
N ALA A 354 8.35 14.13 19.80
CA ALA A 354 7.96 15.55 19.63
C ALA A 354 7.34 15.78 18.23
N PRO A 355 6.38 16.72 18.07
CA PRO A 355 5.70 16.93 16.79
C PRO A 355 6.63 17.09 15.58
N GLN A 356 7.78 17.74 15.79
CA GLN A 356 8.81 17.92 14.77
C GLN A 356 9.45 16.59 14.36
N HIS A 357 9.68 15.68 15.32
CA HIS A 357 10.18 14.34 15.03
C HIS A 357 9.14 13.51 14.28
N LEU A 358 7.88 13.56 14.73
CA LEU A 358 6.77 12.83 14.09
C LEU A 358 6.54 13.25 12.63
N GLN A 359 6.74 14.53 12.30
CA GLN A 359 6.69 15.01 10.93
C GLN A 359 7.73 14.31 10.03
N GLY A 360 8.91 13.99 10.58
CA GLY A 360 9.96 13.26 9.85
C GLY A 360 9.63 11.80 9.58
N VAL A 361 8.66 11.21 10.30
CA VAL A 361 8.26 9.79 10.13
C VAL A 361 6.79 9.65 9.71
N ALA A 362 6.21 10.72 9.19
CA ALA A 362 4.81 10.74 8.79
C ALA A 362 4.51 9.78 7.62
N GLY A 363 5.44 9.67 6.66
CA GLY A 363 5.32 8.80 5.48
C GLY A 363 5.67 7.33 5.73
N VAL A 364 6.30 6.99 6.85
CA VAL A 364 6.76 5.63 7.13
C VAL A 364 5.57 4.66 7.29
N GLU A 365 5.61 3.54 6.58
CA GLU A 365 4.56 2.52 6.60
C GLU A 365 4.45 1.83 7.97
N HIS A 366 5.56 1.28 8.47
CA HIS A 366 5.61 0.56 9.75
C HIS A 366 6.48 1.30 10.77
N VAL A 367 5.86 1.69 11.89
CA VAL A 367 6.60 2.29 13.02
C VAL A 367 6.58 1.32 14.19
N VAL A 368 7.76 0.97 14.68
CA VAL A 368 7.98 0.20 15.90
C VAL A 368 8.61 1.11 16.94
N ALA A 369 8.14 1.09 18.19
CA ALA A 369 8.67 1.97 19.23
C ALA A 369 8.98 1.23 20.53
N VAL A 370 10.13 1.53 21.13
CA VAL A 370 10.51 1.12 22.48
C VAL A 370 10.62 2.37 23.33
N ASN A 371 9.84 2.45 24.40
CA ASN A 371 9.91 3.55 25.34
C ASN A 371 9.44 3.10 26.73
N THR A 372 10.07 3.59 27.79
CA THR A 372 9.62 3.35 29.16
C THR A 372 8.29 4.07 29.46
N ASP A 373 8.00 5.16 28.76
CA ASP A 373 6.76 5.92 28.89
C ASP A 373 5.69 5.45 27.90
N LEU A 374 4.64 4.78 28.41
CA LEU A 374 3.46 4.37 27.66
C LEU A 374 2.70 5.55 27.03
N HIS A 375 2.85 6.76 27.58
CA HIS A 375 2.19 7.97 27.10
C HIS A 375 3.01 8.77 26.09
N ALA A 376 4.20 8.30 25.71
CA ALA A 376 5.01 8.92 24.68
C ALA A 376 4.23 9.00 23.34
N ALA A 377 4.31 10.15 22.67
CA ALA A 377 3.62 10.35 21.39
C ALA A 377 4.14 9.41 20.29
N MET A 378 5.40 8.97 20.37
CA MET A 378 5.95 7.95 19.47
C MET A 378 5.27 6.59 19.67
N ILE A 379 4.93 6.20 20.90
CA ILE A 379 4.19 4.97 21.20
C ILE A 379 2.80 5.03 20.56
N ALA A 380 2.13 6.18 20.64
CA ALA A 380 0.83 6.38 20.00
C ALA A 380 0.87 6.34 18.46
N ARG A 381 2.02 6.68 17.84
CA ARG A 381 2.24 6.58 16.39
C ARG A 381 2.59 5.17 15.93
N ALA A 382 3.12 4.33 16.82
CA ALA A 382 3.65 3.03 16.47
C ALA A 382 2.54 2.01 16.18
N GLY A 383 2.75 1.16 15.18
CA GLY A 383 1.93 -0.03 14.95
C GLY A 383 2.28 -1.16 15.92
N LEU A 384 3.52 -1.19 16.40
CA LEU A 384 4.00 -2.09 17.45
C LEU A 384 4.77 -1.29 18.50
N ALA A 385 4.38 -1.43 19.76
CA ALA A 385 4.99 -0.73 20.88
C ALA A 385 5.49 -1.70 21.96
N ILE A 386 6.69 -1.47 22.47
CA ILE A 386 7.30 -2.19 23.58
C ILE A 386 7.51 -1.19 24.71
N VAL A 387 6.86 -1.43 25.85
CA VAL A 387 7.00 -0.57 27.03
C VAL A 387 8.04 -1.16 27.96
N ALA A 388 9.30 -0.81 27.73
CA ALA A 388 10.45 -1.30 28.47
C ALA A 388 11.63 -0.35 28.28
N ASP A 389 12.70 -0.57 29.07
CA ASP A 389 13.97 0.11 28.84
C ASP A 389 14.61 -0.39 27.54
N ALA A 390 14.94 0.54 26.63
CA ALA A 390 15.61 0.20 25.39
C ALA A 390 16.97 -0.46 25.61
N GLN A 391 17.64 -0.15 26.73
CA GLN A 391 18.93 -0.73 27.10
C GLN A 391 18.83 -2.24 27.40
N GLU A 392 17.67 -2.73 27.83
CA GLU A 392 17.40 -4.16 28.03
C GLU A 392 16.89 -4.82 26.74
N VAL A 393 16.12 -4.08 25.95
CA VAL A 393 15.52 -4.59 24.70
C VAL A 393 16.57 -4.81 23.61
N MET A 394 17.52 -3.89 23.43
CA MET A 394 18.58 -4.01 22.42
C MET A 394 19.35 -5.34 22.51
N PRO A 395 19.93 -5.72 23.67
CA PRO A 395 20.65 -6.99 23.79
C PRO A 395 19.73 -8.21 23.67
N ALA A 396 18.48 -8.13 24.12
CA ALA A 396 17.52 -9.22 23.95
C ALA A 396 17.21 -9.50 22.48
N ILE A 397 17.05 -8.45 21.66
CA ILE A 397 16.86 -8.59 20.20
C ILE A 397 18.12 -9.18 19.56
N LEU A 398 19.31 -8.69 19.91
CA LEU A 398 20.57 -9.23 19.39
C LEU A 398 20.71 -10.74 19.67
N ALA A 399 20.38 -11.19 20.88
CA ALA A 399 20.40 -12.61 21.24
C ALA A 399 19.38 -13.44 20.42
N ALA A 400 18.18 -12.88 20.20
CA ALA A 400 17.16 -13.52 19.39
C ALA A 400 17.60 -13.64 17.92
N LEU A 401 18.19 -12.60 17.34
CA LEU A 401 18.71 -12.59 15.98
C LEU A 401 19.83 -13.64 15.79
N ALA A 402 20.74 -13.76 16.76
CA ALA A 402 21.78 -14.78 16.74
C ALA A 402 21.17 -16.20 16.71
N THR A 403 20.18 -16.44 17.56
CA THR A 403 19.47 -17.73 17.62
C THR A 403 18.73 -18.04 16.32
N GLU A 404 18.09 -17.04 15.71
CA GLU A 404 17.38 -17.20 14.44
C GLU A 404 18.35 -17.52 13.29
N ARG A 405 19.51 -16.86 13.26
CA ARG A 405 20.58 -17.13 12.28
C ARG A 405 21.10 -18.57 12.40
N ASP A 406 21.30 -19.05 13.63
CA ASP A 406 21.76 -20.41 13.89
C ASP A 406 20.70 -21.46 13.52
N ALA A 407 19.41 -21.14 13.67
CA ALA A 407 18.30 -22.02 13.30
C ALA A 407 18.02 -22.06 11.78
N HIS A 408 18.36 -20.99 11.05
CA HIS A 408 18.11 -20.86 9.61
C HIS A 408 19.36 -20.34 8.87
N PRO A 409 20.41 -21.17 8.71
CA PRO A 409 21.69 -20.75 8.13
C PRO A 409 21.59 -20.24 6.68
N GLY A 410 20.51 -20.58 5.96
CA GLY A 410 20.25 -20.13 4.58
C GLY A 410 19.54 -18.78 4.44
N ARG A 411 19.20 -18.10 5.55
CA ARG A 411 18.53 -16.78 5.57
C ARG A 411 19.46 -15.63 5.97
N ALA A 412 20.77 -15.88 5.93
CA ALA A 412 21.78 -14.89 6.28
C ALA A 412 21.57 -13.58 5.51
N ASN A 413 21.80 -12.45 6.19
CA ASN A 413 21.92 -11.16 5.53
C ASN A 413 22.89 -11.29 4.34
N PRO A 414 22.63 -10.65 3.19
CA PRO A 414 23.47 -10.73 1.99
C PRO A 414 24.93 -10.26 2.18
N GLU A 415 25.31 -9.84 3.38
CA GLU A 415 26.64 -9.33 3.71
C GLU A 415 27.59 -10.37 4.35
N ASP A 416 27.11 -11.53 4.82
CA ASP A 416 27.97 -12.52 5.51
C ASP A 416 28.60 -13.51 4.51
N HIS A 417 29.30 -12.98 3.50
CA HIS A 417 30.26 -13.76 2.70
C HIS A 417 31.65 -13.18 2.92
N SER A 418 32.39 -13.81 3.85
CA SER A 418 33.84 -13.62 3.95
C SER A 418 34.50 -13.83 2.58
N PRO A 419 35.53 -13.04 2.22
CA PRO A 419 36.21 -13.20 0.94
C PRO A 419 36.80 -14.61 0.87
N GLY A 420 36.25 -15.41 -0.04
CA GLY A 420 36.76 -16.73 -0.36
C GLY A 420 38.24 -16.61 -0.69
N ARG A 421 39.03 -17.44 0.00
CA ARG A 421 40.47 -17.63 -0.24
C ARG A 421 40.75 -17.65 -1.74
N GLU A 422 41.57 -16.71 -2.20
CA GLU A 422 42.34 -16.90 -3.41
C GLU A 422 43.10 -18.22 -3.26
N THR A 423 42.69 -19.22 -4.04
CA THR A 423 43.48 -20.41 -4.29
C THR A 423 44.15 -20.20 -5.65
N SER A 424 45.46 -20.41 -5.61
CA SER A 424 46.45 -20.14 -6.67
C SER A 424 46.22 -20.89 -7.97
#